data_AF-A0A532UGK2-F1
#
_entry.id   AF-A0A532UGK2-F1
#
_cell.length_a   1.000
_cell.length_b   1.000
_cell.length_c   1.000
_cell.angle_alpha   90.00
_cell.angle_beta   90.00
_cell.angle_gamma   90.00
#
_symmetry.space_group_name_H-M   'P 1'
#
loop_
_entity.id
_entity.type
_entity.pdbx_description
1 polymer ?
#
loop_
_entity_poly.entity_id
_entity_poly.type
_entity_poly.pdbx_seq_one_letter_code
_entity_poly.pdbx_strand_id
1 'polypeptide(L)'
;MHFFKIGSRLIEAPLTIGWDQQTNNFYLKGEVFENQVLVSGRFYGPKGKFLFELRNNQLFNNSNPEFKQILFFNGFRIDDGVNRDVMVTETFRDEQGNRITYIYGMFFDNKGNLVAQGDTNGLFVSCPLKK
;
A
#
# COMPACT_ATOMS: atom_id res chain seq x y z
N MET A 1 -6.19 -20.72 8.77
CA MET A 1 -5.84 -20.01 7.53
C MET A 1 -6.77 -18.81 7.43
N HIS A 2 -6.27 -17.60 7.69
CA HIS A 2 -7.10 -16.39 7.78
C HIS A 2 -7.08 -15.68 6.42
N PHE A 3 -8.24 -15.59 5.78
CA PHE A 3 -8.44 -14.80 4.56
C PHE A 3 -8.77 -13.37 5.00
N PHE A 4 -7.97 -12.39 4.57
CA PHE A 4 -8.35 -10.98 4.67
C PHE A 4 -8.75 -10.50 3.26
N LYS A 5 -10.06 -10.30 3.05
CA LYS A 5 -10.52 -9.36 2.03
C LYS A 5 -10.13 -7.96 2.51
N ILE A 6 -9.46 -7.18 1.68
CA ILE A 6 -9.49 -5.72 1.80
C ILE A 6 -10.21 -5.21 0.56
N GLY A 7 -11.50 -4.84 0.53
CA GLY A 7 -12.61 -5.24 1.38
C GLY A 7 -12.71 -4.63 2.77
N SER A 8 -11.86 -3.69 3.17
CA SER A 8 -12.03 -3.06 4.47
C SER A 8 -13.02 -1.91 4.34
N ARG A 9 -14.17 -2.01 5.01
CA ARG A 9 -14.58 -0.88 5.85
C ARG A 9 -13.30 -0.51 6.61
N LEU A 10 -12.69 0.63 6.30
CA LEU A 10 -11.74 1.23 7.24
C LEU A 10 -12.57 1.49 8.50
N ILE A 11 -12.58 0.52 9.42
CA ILE A 11 -13.24 0.65 10.72
C ILE A 11 -12.32 1.55 11.51
N GLU A 12 -12.50 2.87 11.40
CA GLU A 12 -12.07 3.95 12.31
C GLU A 12 -10.63 3.93 12.88
N ALA A 13 -9.79 2.97 12.50
CA ALA A 13 -8.51 2.66 13.09
C ALA A 13 -7.48 2.34 11.99
N PRO A 14 -6.23 2.79 12.17
CA PRO A 14 -5.18 2.58 11.18
C PRO A 14 -4.84 1.09 11.06
N LEU A 15 -4.88 0.54 9.85
CA LEU A 15 -4.31 -0.78 9.58
C LEU A 15 -2.83 -0.62 9.28
N THR A 16 -1.96 -1.35 9.98
CA THR A 16 -0.53 -1.39 9.68
C THR A 16 -0.07 -2.81 9.40
N ILE A 17 0.60 -2.99 8.27
CA ILE A 17 1.26 -4.23 7.86
C ILE A 17 2.76 -3.99 7.94
N GLY A 18 3.50 -4.93 8.54
CA GLY A 18 4.96 -4.82 8.68
C GLY A 18 5.38 -3.97 9.88
N TRP A 19 6.46 -3.20 9.72
CA TRP A 19 7.17 -2.55 10.84
C TRP A 19 7.35 -1.06 10.61
N ASP A 20 6.30 -0.30 10.85
CA ASP A 20 6.26 1.17 10.79
C ASP A 20 7.41 1.83 11.58
N GLN A 21 7.72 1.30 12.77
CA GLN A 21 8.78 1.81 13.66
C GLN A 21 10.21 1.40 13.23
N GLN A 22 10.37 0.39 12.37
CA GLN A 22 11.69 -0.02 11.89
C GLN A 22 12.01 0.68 10.58
N THR A 23 12.77 1.77 10.65
CA THR A 23 13.10 2.68 9.51
C THR A 23 13.73 2.01 8.30
N ASN A 24 14.26 0.79 8.45
CA ASN A 24 14.90 0.03 7.38
C ASN A 24 14.11 -1.21 6.93
N ASN A 25 12.82 -1.31 7.21
CA ASN A 25 11.99 -2.47 6.85
C ASN A 25 10.66 -2.10 6.18
N PHE A 26 10.01 -3.05 5.50
CA PHE A 26 8.71 -2.81 4.88
C PHE A 26 7.65 -2.40 5.91
N TYR A 27 6.82 -1.43 5.53
CA TYR A 27 5.51 -1.27 6.13
C TYR A 27 4.52 -0.70 5.12
N LEU A 28 3.24 -0.98 5.36
CA LEU A 28 2.11 -0.39 4.66
C LEU A 28 1.06 -0.02 5.70
N LYS A 29 0.67 1.24 5.73
CA LYS A 29 -0.34 1.79 6.63
C LYS A 29 -1.48 2.39 5.81
N GLY A 30 -2.71 1.98 6.13
CA GLY A 30 -3.93 2.61 5.65
C GLY A 30 -4.67 3.26 6.82
N GLU A 31 -5.06 4.53 6.68
CA GLU A 31 -5.84 5.24 7.69
C GLU A 31 -6.89 6.15 7.06
N VAL A 32 -7.90 6.53 7.83
CA VAL A 32 -8.88 7.56 7.43
C VAL A 32 -8.61 8.81 8.24
N PHE A 33 -8.35 9.91 7.54
CA PHE A 33 -8.20 11.23 8.15
C PHE A 33 -9.10 12.21 7.40
N GLU A 34 -9.91 12.98 8.12
CA GLU A 34 -10.84 13.97 7.53
C GLU A 34 -11.67 13.41 6.35
N ASN A 35 -12.18 12.17 6.51
CA ASN A 35 -12.96 11.47 5.48
C ASN A 35 -12.19 11.20 4.16
N GLN A 36 -10.86 11.18 4.21
CA GLN A 36 -9.95 10.77 3.14
C GLN A 36 -9.21 9.50 3.54
N VAL A 37 -8.98 8.60 2.58
CA VAL A 37 -8.14 7.42 2.81
C VAL A 37 -6.70 7.81 2.53
N LEU A 38 -5.84 7.63 3.51
CA LEU A 38 -4.41 7.89 3.42
C LEU A 38 -3.65 6.58 3.44
N VAL A 39 -2.72 6.44 2.50
CA VAL A 39 -1.81 5.31 2.39
C VAL A 39 -0.39 5.82 2.58
N SER A 40 0.33 5.17 3.49
CA SER A 40 1.73 5.43 3.79
C SER A 40 2.51 4.12 3.79
N GLY A 41 3.78 4.13 3.42
CA GLY A 41 4.58 2.90 3.41
C GLY A 41 6.00 3.08 2.92
N ARG A 42 6.84 2.08 3.22
CA ARG A 42 8.22 1.95 2.69
C ARG A 42 8.29 0.68 1.86
N PHE A 43 8.62 0.83 0.58
CA PHE A 43 8.50 -0.22 -0.42
C PHE A 43 9.87 -0.68 -0.91
N TYR A 44 10.04 -2.00 -1.00
CA TYR A 44 11.25 -2.66 -1.47
C TYR A 44 10.93 -3.57 -2.65
N GLY A 45 11.91 -3.78 -3.51
CA GLY A 45 11.82 -4.71 -4.63
C GLY A 45 12.23 -6.14 -4.23
N PRO A 46 12.11 -7.10 -5.16
CA PRO A 46 12.37 -8.53 -4.92
C PRO A 46 13.83 -8.86 -4.54
N LYS A 47 14.75 -7.90 -4.66
CA LYS A 47 16.15 -8.02 -4.22
C LYS A 47 16.43 -7.32 -2.89
N GLY A 48 15.39 -6.88 -2.16
CA GLY A 48 15.53 -6.10 -0.94
C GLY A 48 16.02 -4.65 -1.16
N LYS A 49 16.11 -4.20 -2.42
CA LYS A 49 16.46 -2.82 -2.75
C LYS A 49 15.28 -1.90 -2.42
N PHE A 50 15.53 -0.84 -1.67
CA PHE A 50 14.56 0.22 -1.44
C PHE A 50 14.14 0.87 -2.78
N LEU A 51 12.83 1.03 -2.98
CA LEU A 51 12.27 1.64 -4.19
C LEU A 51 11.85 3.08 -3.90
N PHE A 52 10.84 3.23 -3.04
CA PHE A 52 10.26 4.52 -2.69
C PHE A 52 9.58 4.47 -1.32
N GLU A 53 9.28 5.65 -0.80
CA GLU A 53 8.46 5.85 0.37
C GLU A 53 7.23 6.68 -0.01
N LEU A 54 6.08 6.27 0.50
CA LEU A 54 4.81 6.97 0.37
C LEU A 54 4.43 7.54 1.74
N ARG A 55 4.10 8.82 1.81
CA ARG A 55 3.56 9.47 3.01
C ARG A 55 2.24 10.13 2.64
N ASN A 56 1.15 9.66 3.23
CA ASN A 56 -0.18 10.23 3.06
C ASN A 56 -0.56 10.41 1.58
N ASN A 57 -0.44 9.34 0.80
CA ASN A 57 -0.64 9.33 -0.65
C ASN A 57 0.32 10.22 -1.46
N GLN A 58 1.47 10.61 -0.93
CA GLN A 58 2.48 11.37 -1.67
C GLN A 58 3.81 10.63 -1.70
N LEU A 59 4.41 10.50 -2.88
CA LEU A 59 5.80 10.06 -2.99
C LEU A 59 6.70 11.01 -2.20
N PHE A 60 7.47 10.46 -1.27
CA PHE A 60 8.36 11.24 -0.43
C PHE A 60 9.60 11.67 -1.23
N ASN A 61 10.07 12.91 -1.05
CA ASN A 61 11.10 13.58 -1.87
C ASN A 61 12.45 12.83 -1.98
N ASN A 62 12.75 11.92 -1.06
CA ASN A 62 13.97 11.10 -1.09
C ASN A 62 13.78 9.76 -1.84
N SER A 63 12.63 9.54 -2.49
CA SER A 63 12.37 8.37 -3.31
C SER A 63 13.22 8.41 -4.59
N ASN A 64 13.50 7.24 -5.18
CA ASN A 64 14.24 7.18 -6.43
C ASN A 64 13.45 7.93 -7.54
N PRO A 65 14.06 8.89 -8.27
CA PRO A 65 13.38 9.70 -9.29
C PRO A 65 12.81 8.89 -10.47
N GLU A 66 13.18 7.61 -10.59
CA GLU A 66 12.55 6.70 -11.55
C GLU A 66 11.06 6.46 -11.27
N PHE A 67 10.63 6.52 -10.01
CA PHE A 67 9.24 6.29 -9.65
C PHE A 67 8.39 7.53 -9.83
N LYS A 68 7.26 7.37 -10.53
CA LYS A 68 6.30 8.45 -10.74
C LYS A 68 4.94 8.09 -10.18
N GLN A 69 4.30 9.08 -9.56
CA GLN A 69 2.94 8.97 -9.10
C GLN A 69 1.98 9.57 -10.12
N ILE A 70 1.00 8.79 -10.54
CA ILE A 70 -0.07 9.23 -11.43
C ILE A 70 -1.37 9.18 -10.65
N LEU A 71 -2.03 10.33 -10.52
CA LEU A 71 -3.31 10.48 -9.84
C LEU A 71 -4.46 10.26 -10.84
N PHE A 72 -5.55 9.68 -10.37
CA PHE A 72 -6.80 9.55 -11.11
C PHE A 72 -8.00 9.70 -10.16
N PHE A 73 -9.21 9.80 -10.72
CA PHE A 73 -10.41 10.20 -9.97
C PHE A 73 -10.66 9.39 -8.69
N ASN A 74 -10.40 8.09 -8.72
CA ASN A 74 -10.67 7.16 -7.62
C ASN A 74 -9.40 6.59 -6.96
N GLY A 75 -8.22 7.16 -7.18
CA GLY A 75 -6.99 6.65 -6.57
C GLY A 75 -5.71 7.15 -7.24
N PHE A 76 -4.68 6.33 -7.16
CA PHE A 76 -3.38 6.62 -7.77
C PHE A 76 -2.62 5.35 -8.08
N ARG A 77 -1.62 5.47 -8.96
CA ARG A 77 -0.62 4.43 -9.20
C ARG A 77 0.79 4.99 -9.06
N ILE A 78 1.72 4.11 -8.74
CA ILE A 78 3.16 4.35 -8.78
C ILE A 78 3.74 3.47 -9.87
N ASP A 79 4.32 4.09 -10.91
CA ASP A 79 5.06 3.40 -11.96
C ASP A 79 6.57 3.47 -11.73
N ASP A 80 7.33 2.55 -12.35
CA ASP A 80 8.79 2.46 -12.29
C ASP A 80 9.53 3.28 -13.34
N GLY A 81 8.86 4.22 -14.01
CA GLY A 81 9.44 5.04 -15.07
C GLY A 81 9.58 4.34 -16.42
N VAL A 82 9.33 3.03 -16.50
CA VAL A 82 9.21 2.26 -17.76
C VAL A 82 7.78 1.77 -18.01
N ASN A 83 6.80 2.50 -17.46
CA ASN A 83 5.35 2.22 -17.56
C ASN A 83 4.90 0.88 -16.97
N ARG A 84 5.62 0.35 -15.96
CA ARG A 84 5.10 -0.79 -15.18
C ARG A 84 4.62 -0.31 -13.83
N ASP A 85 3.38 -0.65 -13.52
CA ASP A 85 2.76 -0.31 -12.25
C ASP A 85 3.37 -1.18 -11.13
N VAL A 86 3.97 -0.53 -10.14
CA VAL A 86 4.52 -1.17 -8.94
C VAL A 86 3.48 -1.26 -7.84
N MET A 87 2.60 -0.26 -7.79
CA MET A 87 1.49 -0.18 -6.85
C MET A 87 0.34 0.58 -7.50
N VAL A 88 -0.88 0.08 -7.30
CA VAL A 88 -2.10 0.78 -7.70
C VAL A 88 -3.03 0.85 -6.49
N THR A 89 -3.71 1.97 -6.31
CA THR A 89 -4.75 2.13 -5.31
C THR A 89 -6.03 2.55 -5.99
N GLU A 90 -7.15 1.95 -5.60
CA GLU A 90 -8.47 2.28 -6.13
C GLU A 90 -9.47 2.30 -4.99
N THR A 91 -10.31 3.31 -4.95
CA THR A 91 -11.33 3.49 -3.93
C THR A 91 -12.71 3.56 -4.56
N PHE A 92 -13.63 2.74 -4.07
CA PHE A 92 -15.01 2.73 -4.53
C PHE A 92 -15.99 2.60 -3.37
N ARG A 93 -17.30 2.68 -3.68
CA ARG A 93 -18.36 2.40 -2.73
C ARG A 93 -19.01 1.07 -3.04
N ASP A 94 -19.26 0.26 -2.01
CA ASP A 94 -20.05 -0.96 -2.17
C ASP A 94 -21.56 -0.68 -2.22
N GLU A 95 -22.37 -1.74 -2.36
CA GLU A 95 -23.84 -1.68 -2.40
C GLU A 95 -24.46 -1.04 -1.14
N GLN A 96 -23.72 -1.02 -0.03
CA GLN A 96 -24.15 -0.45 1.25
C GLN A 96 -23.62 0.98 1.44
N GLY A 97 -22.96 1.54 0.43
CA GLY A 97 -22.35 2.86 0.46
C GLY A 97 -21.05 2.94 1.25
N ASN A 98 -20.51 1.82 1.75
CA ASN A 98 -19.23 1.80 2.46
C ASN A 98 -18.10 2.08 1.47
N ARG A 99 -17.13 2.90 1.90
CA ARG A 99 -15.90 3.12 1.13
C ARG A 99 -14.98 1.90 1.28
N ILE A 100 -14.52 1.37 0.15
CA ILE A 100 -13.54 0.29 0.09
C ILE A 100 -12.36 0.76 -0.75
N THR A 101 -11.16 0.63 -0.21
CA THR A 101 -9.91 0.92 -0.92
C THR A 101 -9.13 -0.36 -1.15
N TYR A 102 -8.81 -0.63 -2.41
CA TYR A 102 -7.95 -1.72 -2.86
C TYR A 102 -6.55 -1.16 -3.04
N ILE A 103 -5.57 -1.97 -2.66
CA ILE A 103 -4.16 -1.71 -2.87
C ILE A 103 -3.63 -2.92 -3.61
N TYR A 104 -3.21 -2.73 -4.85
CA TYR A 104 -2.69 -3.76 -5.73
C TYR A 104 -1.16 -3.68 -5.80
N GLY A 105 -0.52 -4.83 -5.91
CA GLY A 105 0.93 -4.93 -6.07
C GLY A 105 1.55 -6.12 -5.35
N MET A 106 2.84 -6.31 -5.54
CA MET A 106 3.66 -7.27 -4.80
C MET A 106 4.64 -6.50 -3.92
N PHE A 107 4.61 -6.76 -2.62
CA PHE A 107 5.35 -5.99 -1.63
C PHE A 107 6.39 -6.85 -0.95
N PHE A 108 7.63 -6.36 -0.93
CA PHE A 108 8.78 -7.09 -0.40
C PHE A 108 9.38 -6.38 0.82
N ASP A 109 10.05 -7.13 1.69
CA ASP A 109 10.88 -6.58 2.76
C ASP A 109 12.29 -6.19 2.27
N ASN A 110 13.09 -5.64 3.17
CA ASN A 110 14.48 -5.25 2.91
C ASN A 110 15.43 -6.44 2.63
N LYS A 111 14.97 -7.68 2.73
CA LYS A 111 15.69 -8.90 2.38
C LYS A 111 15.20 -9.49 1.05
N GLY A 112 14.17 -8.90 0.43
CA GLY A 112 13.57 -9.40 -0.80
C GLY A 112 12.52 -10.50 -0.61
N ASN A 113 12.08 -10.75 0.64
CA ASN A 113 10.99 -11.70 0.88
C ASN A 113 9.65 -11.03 0.55
N LEU A 114 8.75 -11.76 -0.11
CA LEU A 114 7.37 -11.32 -0.34
C LEU A 114 6.62 -11.26 1.00
N VAL A 115 6.17 -10.07 1.40
CA VAL A 115 5.50 -9.81 2.68
C VAL A 115 4.01 -9.52 2.54
N ALA A 116 3.59 -8.99 1.39
CA ALA A 116 2.18 -8.81 1.07
C ALA A 116 1.96 -8.81 -0.44
N GLN A 117 0.76 -9.22 -0.87
CA GLN A 117 0.31 -9.18 -2.24
C GLN A 117 -1.14 -8.72 -2.29
N GLY A 118 -1.39 -7.68 -3.07
CA GLY A 118 -2.72 -7.12 -3.27
C GLY A 118 -3.25 -7.43 -4.66
N ASP A 119 -4.46 -7.97 -4.74
CA ASP A 119 -5.20 -8.25 -5.97
C ASP A 119 -6.71 -7.95 -5.81
N THR A 120 -7.52 -8.36 -6.78
CA THR A 120 -8.99 -8.17 -6.77
C THR A 120 -9.70 -8.94 -5.65
N ASN A 121 -9.07 -9.94 -5.05
CA ASN A 121 -9.61 -10.72 -3.94
C ASN A 121 -9.26 -10.10 -2.57
N GLY A 122 -8.31 -9.16 -2.53
CA GLY A 122 -7.90 -8.46 -1.32
C GLY A 122 -6.38 -8.43 -1.14
N LEU A 123 -5.95 -8.22 0.10
CA LEU A 123 -4.53 -8.14 0.46
C LEU A 123 -4.13 -9.36 1.27
N PHE A 124 -3.30 -10.21 0.66
CA PHE A 124 -2.69 -11.36 1.30
C PHE A 124 -1.41 -10.92 1.99
N VAL A 125 -1.22 -11.32 3.25
CA VAL A 125 -0.10 -10.84 4.08
C VAL A 125 0.61 -12.05 4.70
N SER A 126 1.93 -12.09 4.57
CA SER A 126 2.81 -13.11 5.18
C SER A 126 3.65 -12.56 6.33
N CYS A 127 3.52 -11.27 6.64
CA CYS A 127 4.20 -10.59 7.74
C CYS A 127 3.24 -10.16 8.88
N PRO A 128 3.74 -9.62 10.00
CA PRO A 128 2.89 -9.22 11.13
C PRO A 128 1.85 -8.16 10.74
N LEU A 129 0.62 -8.38 11.22
CA LEU A 129 -0.47 -7.42 11.18
C LEU A 129 -0.59 -6.72 12.54
N LYS A 130 -0.57 -5.39 12.54
CA LYS A 130 -0.89 -4.58 13.72
C LYS A 130 -2.19 -3.82 13.49
N LYS A 131 -3.09 -3.92 14.47
CA LYS A 131 -4.34 -3.17 14.56
C LYS A 131 -4.20 -2.08 15.60
#